data_AF-A0A842UL94-F1
#
_entry.id   AF-A0A842UL94-F1
#
_cell.length_a   1.000
_cell.length_b   1.000
_cell.length_c   1.000
_cell.angle_alpha   90.00
_cell.angle_beta   90.00
_cell.angle_gamma   90.00
#
_symmetry.space_group_name_H-M   'P 1'
#
loop_
_entity.id
_entity.type
_entity.pdbx_description
1 polymer ?
#
loop_
_entity_poly.entity_id
_entity_poly.type
_entity_poly.pdbx_seq_one_letter_code
_entity_poly.pdbx_strand_id
1 'polypeptide(L)' 'MVDKKKILLDLYNNLPKRDCGAKDVKDSPCGNKYCVEFSRKLITTENQPEDCSYLTEKQLEAIALILEEYFR' A
#
# COMPACT_ATOMS: atom_id res chain seq x y z
N MET A 1 4.23 -19.78 -6.75
CA MET A 1 3.28 -18.87 -6.07
C MET A 1 4.07 -18.08 -5.04
N VAL A 2 4.10 -16.75 -5.16
CA VAL A 2 4.79 -15.88 -4.20
C VAL A 2 4.04 -15.91 -2.87
N ASP A 3 4.77 -15.97 -1.75
CA ASP A 3 4.16 -16.00 -0.41
C ASP A 3 3.41 -14.69 -0.15
N LYS A 4 2.07 -14.78 -0.03
CA LYS A 4 1.19 -13.64 0.23
C LYS A 4 1.58 -12.87 1.50
N LYS A 5 2.01 -13.55 2.56
CA LYS A 5 2.44 -12.89 3.81
C LYS A 5 3.71 -12.09 3.59
N LYS A 6 4.65 -12.63 2.82
CA LYS A 6 5.89 -11.92 2.46
C LYS A 6 5.59 -10.65 1.67
N ILE A 7 4.76 -10.74 0.63
CA ILE A 7 4.39 -9.57 -0.20
C ILE A 7 3.67 -8.49 0.62
N LEU A 8 2.73 -8.89 1.48
CA LEU A 8 2.04 -7.93 2.35
C LEU A 8 2.99 -7.20 3.31
N LEU A 9 4.01 -7.90 3.82
CA LEU A 9 5.03 -7.32 4.67
C LEU A 9 5.94 -6.36 3.89
N ASP A 10 6.37 -6.77 2.69
CA ASP A 10 7.23 -5.96 1.83
C ASP A 10 6.52 -4.69 1.36
N LEU A 11 5.25 -4.77 0.97
CA LEU A 11 4.41 -3.62 0.67
C LEU A 11 4.30 -2.69 1.88
N TYR A 12 3.90 -3.23 3.03
CA TYR A 12 3.73 -2.44 4.26
C TYR A 12 5.03 -1.74 4.70
N ASN A 13 6.18 -2.37 4.49
CA ASN A 13 7.48 -1.79 4.81
C ASN A 13 7.84 -0.58 3.94
N ASN A 14 7.32 -0.52 2.71
CA ASN A 14 7.51 0.60 1.81
C ASN A 14 6.47 1.73 2.00
N LEU A 15 5.45 1.53 2.84
CA LEU A 15 4.45 2.57 3.12
C LEU A 15 4.93 3.60 4.15
N PRO A 16 4.34 4.82 4.18
CA PRO A 16 4.73 5.89 5.12
C PRO A 16 4.41 5.62 6.59
N LYS A 17 3.59 4.60 6.91
CA LYS A 17 3.17 4.21 8.27
C LYS A 17 2.57 5.37 9.08
N ARG A 18 1.87 6.27 8.38
CA ARG A 18 1.25 7.47 8.98
C ARG A 18 -0.14 7.20 9.56
N ASP A 19 -0.82 6.15 9.08
CA ASP A 19 -2.18 5.78 9.47
C ASP A 19 -3.14 6.98 9.53
N CYS A 20 -3.15 7.75 8.43
CA CYS A 20 -3.87 9.03 8.33
C CYS A 20 -5.36 8.91 8.66
N GLY A 21 -5.98 7.76 8.34
CA GLY A 21 -7.39 7.51 8.61
C GLY A 21 -7.70 6.87 9.98
N ALA A 22 -6.74 6.79 10.90
CA ALA A 22 -6.93 6.09 12.18
C ALA A 22 -8.03 6.70 13.05
N LYS A 23 -8.26 8.03 12.93
CA LYS A 23 -9.35 8.74 13.63
C LYS A 23 -10.61 8.85 12.78
N ASP A 24 -10.48 9.33 11.55
CA ASP A 24 -11.55 9.37 10.55
C ASP A 24 -10.97 9.02 9.17
N VAL A 25 -11.63 8.12 8.43
CA VAL A 25 -11.18 7.69 7.10
C VAL A 25 -11.11 8.85 6.10
N LYS A 26 -11.88 9.93 6.32
CA LYS A 26 -11.87 11.14 5.49
C LYS A 26 -10.53 11.87 5.49
N ASP A 27 -9.71 11.67 6.53
CA ASP A 27 -8.38 12.25 6.63
C ASP A 27 -7.32 11.44 5.84
N SER A 28 -7.70 10.27 5.31
CA SER A 28 -6.80 9.40 4.56
C SER A 28 -6.86 9.68 3.06
N PRO A 29 -5.74 10.08 2.42
CA PRO A 29 -5.74 10.33 0.98
C PRO A 29 -6.09 9.08 0.17
N CYS A 30 -5.71 7.90 0.68
CA CYS A 30 -5.97 6.62 0.02
C CYS A 30 -7.24 5.93 0.49
N GLY A 31 -8.11 6.60 1.26
CA GLY A 31 -9.41 6.05 1.69
C GLY A 31 -9.31 4.86 2.66
N ASN A 32 -8.18 4.68 3.35
CA ASN A 32 -7.93 3.58 4.27
C ASN A 32 -7.64 4.08 5.69
N LYS A 33 -8.09 3.36 6.71
CA LYS A 33 -7.80 3.77 8.11
C LYS A 33 -6.33 3.58 8.45
N TYR A 34 -5.76 2.46 8.01
CA TYR A 34 -4.39 2.06 8.35
C TYR A 34 -3.59 1.71 7.10
N CYS A 35 -2.28 1.94 7.12
CA CYS A 35 -1.37 1.58 6.04
C CYS A 35 -1.38 0.05 5.79
N VAL A 36 -1.59 -0.77 6.82
CA VAL A 36 -1.73 -2.23 6.65
C VAL A 36 -3.00 -2.64 5.90
N GLU A 37 -4.05 -1.82 5.98
CA GLU A 37 -5.27 -2.02 5.19
C GLU A 37 -5.01 -1.69 3.72
N PHE A 38 -4.35 -0.55 3.48
CA PHE A 38 -3.94 -0.13 2.14
C PHE A 38 -3.05 -1.18 1.47
N SER A 39 -2.04 -1.74 2.15
CA SER A 39 -1.18 -2.78 1.56
C SER A 39 -1.94 -4.05 1.16
N ARG A 40 -3.04 -4.38 1.85
CA ARG A 40 -3.91 -5.50 1.48
C ARG A 40 -4.75 -5.18 0.24
N LYS A 41 -5.22 -3.93 0.11
CA LYS A 41 -6.04 -3.49 -1.03
C LYS A 41 -5.23 -3.27 -2.31
N LEU A 42 -3.93 -3.03 -2.20
CA LEU A 42 -3.03 -2.99 -3.35
C LEU A 42 -2.98 -4.35 -4.10
N ILE A 43 -2.93 -5.47 -3.36
CA ILE A 43 -2.87 -6.81 -3.97
C ILE A 43 -4.24 -7.35 -4.43
N THR A 44 -5.33 -6.66 -4.10
CA THR A 44 -6.69 -6.96 -4.59
C THR A 44 -7.17 -5.95 -5.64
N THR A 45 -6.29 -5.02 -6.05
CA THR A 45 -6.55 -3.92 -7.00
C THR A 45 -7.69 -2.97 -6.62
N GLU A 46 -8.17 -3.02 -5.38
CA GLU A 46 -9.12 -2.05 -4.80
C GLU A 46 -8.49 -0.67 -4.57
N ASN A 47 -7.17 -0.63 -4.47
CA ASN A 47 -6.36 0.59 -4.41
C ASN A 47 -5.22 0.54 -5.42
N GLN A 48 -4.78 1.71 -5.85
CA GLN A 48 -3.54 1.91 -6.61
C GLN A 48 -2.49 2.60 -5.73
N PRO A 49 -1.18 2.40 -5.99
CA PRO A 49 -0.12 3.09 -5.24
C PRO A 49 -0.31 4.61 -5.22
N GLU A 50 -0.74 5.19 -6.34
CA GLU A 50 -0.92 6.63 -6.51
C GLU A 50 -2.04 7.23 -5.64
N ASP A 51 -2.94 6.39 -5.10
CA ASP A 51 -4.00 6.85 -4.18
C ASP A 51 -3.42 7.46 -2.90
N CYS A 52 -2.18 7.10 -2.52
CA CYS A 52 -1.51 7.66 -1.33
C CYS A 52 -0.56 8.80 -1.72
N SER A 53 -1.03 10.04 -1.58
CA SER A 53 -0.27 11.26 -1.87
C SER A 53 0.98 11.50 -0.99
N TYR A 54 1.18 10.66 0.03
CA TYR A 54 2.35 10.72 0.91
C TYR A 54 3.45 9.75 0.51
N LEU A 55 3.27 8.97 -0.55
CA LEU A 55 4.35 8.17 -1.11
C LEU A 55 5.30 9.06 -1.89
N THR A 56 6.59 8.88 -1.62
CA THR A 56 7.65 9.41 -2.48
C THR A 56 7.73 8.62 -3.78
N GLU A 57 8.30 9.21 -4.83
CA GLU A 57 8.56 8.55 -6.11
C GLU A 57 9.29 7.22 -5.94
N LYS A 58 10.34 7.19 -5.10
CA LYS A 58 11.09 5.97 -4.76
C LYS A 58 10.21 4.88 -4.13
N GLN A 59 9.23 5.26 -3.31
CA GLN A 59 8.31 4.28 -2.70
C GLN A 59 7.27 3.78 -3.71
N LEU A 60 6.79 4.65 -4.60
CA LEU A 60 5.89 4.26 -5.69
C LEU A 60 6.58 3.23 -6.59
N GLU A 61 7.81 3.48 -7.01
CA GLU A 61 8.62 2.53 -7.79
C GLU A 61 8.81 1.19 -7.07
N ALA A 62 9.20 1.22 -5.79
CA ALA A 62 9.39 -0.01 -5.01
C ALA A 62 8.10 -0.82 -4.88
N ILE A 63 6.97 -0.16 -4.63
CA ILE A 63 5.65 -0.80 -4.53
C ILE A 63 5.22 -1.37 -5.88
N ALA A 64 5.43 -0.63 -6.98
CA ALA A 64 5.10 -1.09 -8.33
C ALA A 64 5.85 -2.39 -8.67
N LEU A 65 7.16 -2.45 -8.41
CA LEU A 65 7.97 -3.66 -8.62
C LEU A 65 7.46 -4.86 -7.81
N ILE A 66 7.06 -4.65 -6.56
CA ILE A 66 6.51 -5.71 -5.69
C ILE A 66 5.17 -6.22 -6.26
N LEU A 67 4.31 -5.33 -6.74
CA LEU A 67 3.02 -5.70 -7.33
C LEU A 67 3.19 -6.42 -8.67
N GLU A 68 4.13 -5.97 -9.52
CA GLU A 68 4.49 -6.66 -10.76
C GLU A 68 4.98 -8.09 -10.50
N GLU A 69 5.82 -8.31 -9.50
CA GLU A 69 6.26 -9.66 -9.11
C GLU A 69 5.10 -10.54 -8.62
N TYR A 70 4.14 -9.96 -7.89
CA TYR A 70 3.00 -10.69 -7.32
C TYR A 70 1.97 -11.14 -8.37
N PHE A 71 1.69 -10.30 -9.38
CA PHE A 71 0.68 -10.57 -10.40
C PHE A 71 1.18 -11.33 -11.63
N ARG A 72 2.49 -11.58 -11.72
CA ARG A 72 3.13 -12.36 -12.79
C ARG A 72 2.90 -13.87 -12.66
#